data_AF-A0A8J6AHJ5-F1
#
_entry.id   AF-A0A8J6AHJ5-F1
#
_cell.length_a   1.000
_cell.length_b   1.000
_cell.length_c   1.000
_cell.angle_alpha   90.00
_cell.angle_beta   90.00
_cell.angle_gamma   90.00
#
_symmetry.space_group_name_H-M   'P 1'
#
loop_
_entity.id
_entity.type
_entity.pdbx_description
1 polymer ?
#
loop_
_entity_poly.entity_id
_entity_poly.type
_entity_poly.pdbx_seq_one_letter_code
_entity_poly.pdbx_strand_id
1 'polypeptide(L)' 'MLQYHNKAHLLNIPSWNWKEGDDAICLAELKLGFIAQSCLAQGLSTMLANLFSMRSFI' A
#
# COMPACT_ATOMS: atom_id res chain seq x y z
N MET A 1 0.01 8.97 14.26
CA MET A 1 -0.31 7.54 14.10
C MET A 1 -0.89 7.34 12.69
N LEU A 2 -0.24 6.56 11.82
CA LEU A 2 -0.74 6.27 10.47
C LEU A 2 -1.55 4.97 10.51
N GLN A 3 -2.88 5.08 10.47
CA GLN A 3 -3.81 3.97 10.66
C GLN A 3 -4.76 3.86 9.46
N TYR A 4 -5.25 2.65 9.18
CA TYR A 4 -6.17 2.41 8.06
C TYR A 4 -7.49 3.18 8.22
N HIS A 5 -8.04 3.28 9.44
CA HIS A 5 -9.27 4.02 9.67
C HIS A 5 -9.16 5.51 9.32
N ASN A 6 -7.95 6.10 9.39
CA ASN A 6 -7.74 7.49 9.00
C ASN A 6 -7.91 7.71 7.48
N LYS A 7 -7.73 6.66 6.67
CA LYS A 7 -7.95 6.72 5.21
C LYS A 7 -9.41 7.08 4.87
N ALA A 8 -10.37 6.63 5.68
CA ALA A 8 -11.77 6.93 5.48
C ALA A 8 -12.08 8.43 5.60
N HIS A 9 -11.30 9.18 6.37
CA HIS A 9 -11.48 10.63 6.48
C HIS A 9 -11.13 11.37 5.19
N LEU A 10 -10.25 10.83 4.33
CA LEU A 10 -9.94 11.43 3.02
C LEU A 10 -11.14 11.36 2.08
N LEU A 11 -11.94 10.30 2.16
CA LEU A 11 -13.17 10.16 1.37
C LEU A 11 -14.26 11.17 1.75
N ASN A 12 -14.14 11.80 2.93
CA ASN A 12 -15.06 12.85 3.36
C ASN A 12 -14.66 14.24 2.82
N ILE A 13 -13.48 14.38 2.21
CA ILE A 13 -13.05 15.65 1.62
C ILE A 13 -13.77 15.81 0.27
N PRO A 14 -14.55 16.88 0.06
CA PRO A 14 -15.38 17.03 -1.14
C PRO A 14 -14.58 17.16 -2.44
N SER A 15 -13.32 17.55 -2.36
CA SER A 15 -12.41 17.61 -3.51
C SER A 15 -11.64 16.33 -3.76
N TRP A 16 -11.76 15.30 -2.91
CA TRP A 16 -11.04 14.05 -3.08
C TRP A 16 -11.74 13.15 -4.10
N ASN A 17 -11.07 12.86 -5.20
CA ASN A 17 -11.62 12.10 -6.30
C ASN A 17 -10.72 10.93 -6.69
N TRP A 18 -11.02 9.75 -6.14
CA TRP A 18 -10.31 8.51 -6.46
C TRP A 18 -10.40 8.12 -7.95
N LYS A 19 -11.39 8.63 -8.70
CA LYS A 19 -11.49 8.38 -10.15
C LYS A 19 -10.53 9.24 -10.97
N GLU A 20 -10.07 10.35 -10.42
CA GLU A 20 -9.09 11.25 -11.04
C GLU A 20 -7.65 10.98 -10.61
N GLY A 21 -7.43 9.96 -9.76
CA GLY A 21 -6.10 9.50 -9.35
C GLY A 21 -5.72 9.89 -7.92
N ASP A 22 -6.66 10.41 -7.12
CA ASP A 22 -6.41 10.64 -5.69
C ASP A 22 -6.36 9.30 -4.94
N ASP A 23 -5.14 8.79 -4.76
CA ASP A 23 -4.85 7.53 -4.06
C ASP A 23 -4.17 7.76 -2.71
N ALA A 24 -4.65 7.04 -1.69
CA ALA A 24 -4.08 7.07 -0.35
C ALA A 24 -3.39 5.73 -0.03
N ILE A 25 -2.07 5.75 -0.08
CA ILE A 25 -1.22 4.59 0.23
C ILE A 25 -1.11 4.43 1.76
N CYS A 26 -1.87 3.49 2.32
CA CYS A 26 -1.82 3.20 3.75
C CYS A 26 -0.68 2.22 4.07
N LEU A 27 0.35 2.69 4.78
CA LEU A 27 1.50 1.87 5.16
C LEU A 27 1.11 0.67 6.05
N ALA A 28 0.17 0.86 6.98
CA ALA A 28 -0.28 -0.21 7.86
C ALA A 28 -1.01 -1.32 7.09
N GLU A 29 -1.86 -0.94 6.14
CA GLU A 29 -2.59 -1.85 5.25
C GLU A 29 -1.62 -2.67 4.39
N LEU A 30 -0.71 -2.00 3.67
CA LEU A 30 0.24 -2.67 2.78
C LEU A 30 1.24 -3.55 3.53
N LYS A 31 1.80 -3.07 4.64
CA LYS A 31 2.76 -3.84 5.43
C LYS A 31 2.13 -5.14 5.95
N LEU A 32 0.96 -5.05 6.59
CA LEU A 32 0.29 -6.23 7.14
C LEU A 32 -0.21 -7.14 6.02
N GLY A 33 -0.71 -6.58 4.92
CA GLY A 33 -1.13 -7.33 3.74
C GLY A 33 0.03 -8.13 3.12
N PHE A 34 1.21 -7.53 2.95
CA PHE A 34 2.38 -8.23 2.41
C PHE A 34 2.86 -9.35 3.34
N ILE A 35 2.83 -9.14 4.66
CA ILE A 35 3.16 -10.19 5.64
C ILE A 35 2.14 -11.31 5.56
N ALA A 36 0.84 -11.00 5.52
CA ALA A 36 -0.22 -11.99 5.43
C ALA A 36 -0.11 -12.83 4.14
N GLN A 37 0.23 -12.21 3.00
CA GLN A 37 0.50 -12.92 1.76
C GLN A 37 1.76 -13.80 1.85
N SER A 38 2.80 -13.35 2.56
CA SER A 38 3.98 -14.17 2.85
C SER A 38 3.69 -15.36 3.76
N CYS A 39 2.61 -15.34 4.56
CA CYS A 39 2.15 -16.52 5.30
C CYS A 39 1.62 -17.62 4.37
N LEU A 40 1.10 -17.26 3.19
CA LEU A 40 0.62 -18.22 2.17
C LEU A 40 1.75 -18.70 1.27
N ALA A 41 2.65 -17.80 0.88
CA ALA A 41 3.81 -18.10 0.04
C ALA A 41 5.05 -17.37 0.56
N GLN A 42 5.95 -18.11 1.19
CA GLN A 42 7.17 -17.54 1.77
C GLN A 42 7.99 -16.79 0.71
N GLY A 43 8.36 -15.53 1.01
CA GLY A 43 9.15 -14.67 0.13
C GLY A 43 8.33 -13.75 -0.79
N LEU A 44 7.01 -13.91 -0.85
CA LEU A 44 6.13 -13.09 -1.68
C LEU A 44 6.23 -11.59 -1.36
N SER A 45 6.32 -11.21 -0.08
CA SER A 45 6.51 -9.81 0.33
C SER A 45 7.77 -9.18 -0.27
N THR A 46 8.88 -9.92 -0.35
CA THR A 46 10.14 -9.43 -0.90
C THR A 46 10.07 -9.33 -2.42
N MET A 47 9.44 -10.30 -3.08
CA MET A 47 9.20 -10.24 -4.52
C MET A 47 8.37 -9.00 -4.89
N LEU A 48 7.25 -8.78 -4.20
CA LEU A 48 6.40 -7.59 -4.40
C LEU A 48 7.18 -6.31 -4.10
N ALA A 49 7.97 -6.28 -3.02
CA ALA A 49 8.80 -5.13 -2.68
C ALA A 49 9.77 -4.71 -3.78
N ASN A 50 10.33 -5.70 -4.49
CA ASN A 50 11.27 -5.46 -5.57
C ASN A 50 10.59 -5.03 -6.87
N LEU A 51 9.33 -5.42 -7.09
CA LEU A 51 8.57 -5.08 -8.30
C LEU A 51 8.33 -3.58 -8.46
N PHE A 52 8.08 -2.87 -7.35
CA PHE A 52 7.89 -1.42 -7.36
C PHE A 52 9.16 -0.63 -7.03
N SER A 53 10.25 -1.32 -6.66
CA SER A 53 11.54 -0.68 -6.44
C SER A 53 12.30 -0.59 -7.77
N MET A 54 12.51 0.60 -8.29
CA MET A 54 13.43 0.82 -9.41
C MET A 54 14.85 0.54 -8.93
N ARG A 55 15.37 -0.65 -9.22
CA ARG A 55 16.74 -1.08 -8.87
C ARG A 55 17.64 -0.95 -10.09
N SER A 56 18.88 -0.55 -9.89
CA SER A 56 19.89 -0.43 -10.94
C SER A 56 20.32 -1.80 -11.46
N PHE A 57 20.50 -1.92 -12.78
CA PHE A 57 21.37 -2.95 -13.37
C PHE A 57 22.82 -2.51 -13.13
N ILE A 58 23.49 -3.10 -12.14
CA ILE A 58 24.96 -3.12 -12.08
C ILE A 58 25.39 -4.48 -12.62
#